data_AF-N1UYA1-F1
#
_entry.id   AF-N1UYA1-F1
#
_cell.length_a   1.000
_cell.length_b   1.000
_cell.length_c   1.000
_cell.angle_alpha   90.00
_cell.angle_beta   90.00
_cell.angle_gamma   90.00
#
_symmetry.space_group_name_H-M   'P 1'
#
loop_
_entity.id
_entity.type
_entity.pdbx_description
1 polymer ?
#
loop_
_entity_poly.entity_id
_entity_poly.type
_entity_poly.pdbx_seq_one_letter_code
_entity_poly.pdbx_strand_id
1 'polypeptide(L)'
;MSDEERTHRPNLSRRRRENTPAGSKKRRDLWVTAEEEAALVARAARERVTVPNLLISAALSEQSDSPTERRAIAAELMSLHNLLARSSNNINQLAR
;
A
#
# COMPACT_ATOMS: atom_id res chain seq x y z
N MET A 1 33.14 -24.17 3.27
CA MET A 1 32.60 -22.84 3.00
C MET A 1 31.64 -22.99 1.84
N SER A 2 30.34 -22.93 2.11
CA SER A 2 29.31 -22.99 1.08
C SER A 2 28.18 -22.11 1.57
N ASP A 3 28.22 -20.85 1.14
CA ASP A 3 27.18 -19.88 1.38
C ASP A 3 25.98 -20.23 0.50
N GLU A 4 24.98 -20.87 1.10
CA GLU A 4 23.66 -21.03 0.48
C GLU A 4 22.99 -19.66 0.35
N GLU A 5 22.87 -19.18 -0.88
CA GLU A 5 22.05 -18.04 -1.29
C GLU A 5 20.60 -18.26 -0.85
N ARG A 6 20.26 -17.73 0.33
CA ARG A 6 18.87 -17.59 0.79
C ARG A 6 18.17 -16.58 -0.11
N THR A 7 17.50 -17.08 -1.15
CA THR A 7 16.59 -16.30 -1.98
C THR A 7 15.48 -15.70 -1.10
N HIS A 8 15.65 -14.45 -0.71
CA HIS A 8 14.70 -13.71 0.11
C HIS A 8 13.45 -13.42 -0.72
N ARG A 9 12.44 -14.29 -0.64
CA ARG A 9 11.12 -14.01 -1.22
C ARG A 9 10.51 -12.82 -0.46
N PRO A 10 10.25 -11.67 -1.11
CA PRO A 10 9.69 -10.53 -0.41
C PRO A 10 8.27 -10.86 0.04
N ASN A 11 8.04 -10.80 1.35
CA ASN A 11 6.71 -10.98 1.92
C ASN A 11 5.82 -9.79 1.48
N LEU A 12 5.03 -9.98 0.43
CA LEU A 12 4.02 -9.04 -0.08
C LEU A 12 2.91 -8.72 0.95
N SER A 13 2.89 -9.44 2.07
CA SER A 13 1.99 -9.26 3.21
C SER A 13 2.52 -8.30 4.28
N ARG A 14 3.69 -7.64 4.09
CA ARG A 14 4.24 -6.71 5.09
C ARG A 14 3.33 -5.49 5.25
N ARG A 15 2.36 -5.63 6.16
CA ARG A 15 1.46 -4.58 6.67
C ARG A 15 2.22 -3.48 7.43
N ARG A 16 3.49 -3.74 7.77
CA ARG A 16 4.40 -2.81 8.47
C ARG A 16 5.39 -2.24 7.47
N ARG A 17 5.60 -0.91 7.53
CA ARG A 17 6.61 -0.20 6.73
C ARG A 17 7.98 -0.86 6.85
N GLU A 18 8.70 -0.85 5.74
CA GLU A 18 10.08 -1.32 5.64
C GLU A 18 11.00 -0.49 6.54
N ASN A 19 12.10 -1.09 7.01
CA ASN A 19 13.10 -0.34 7.77
C ASN A 19 13.93 0.49 6.79
N THR A 20 13.87 1.82 6.87
CA THR A 20 14.67 2.73 6.03
C THR A 20 16.16 2.62 6.37
N PRO A 21 17.08 2.62 5.38
CA PRO A 21 18.53 2.47 5.60
C PRO A 21 19.23 3.71 6.17
N ALA A 22 18.59 4.90 6.14
CA ALA A 22 19.18 6.13 6.68
C ALA A 22 18.14 6.95 7.45
N GLY A 23 18.45 7.25 8.73
CA GLY A 23 17.67 8.13 9.60
C GLY A 23 17.34 7.51 10.96
N SER A 24 17.63 8.24 12.04
CA SER A 24 17.31 7.81 13.39
C SER A 24 15.80 7.64 13.55
N LYS A 25 15.37 6.43 13.96
CA LYS A 25 13.98 6.15 14.30
C LYS A 25 13.58 7.04 15.47
N LYS A 26 12.72 8.04 15.25
CA LYS A 26 12.14 8.84 16.32
C LYS A 26 10.81 8.22 16.75
N ARG A 27 10.68 7.94 18.05
CA ARG A 27 9.43 7.49 18.66
C ARG A 27 8.63 8.72 19.11
N ARG A 28 7.32 8.69 18.85
CA ARG A 28 6.35 9.65 19.39
C ARG A 28 5.29 8.84 20.10
N ASP A 29 5.11 9.09 21.39
CA ASP A 29 4.01 8.52 22.16
C ASP A 29 2.82 9.50 22.10
N LEU A 30 1.62 8.96 22.01
CA LEU A 30 0.37 9.70 21.88
C LEU A 30 -0.57 9.27 22.99
N TRP A 31 -1.27 10.25 23.56
CA TRP A 31 -2.37 10.01 24.47
C TRP A 31 -3.67 10.14 23.68
N VAL A 32 -4.50 9.12 23.77
CA VAL A 32 -5.82 9.06 23.14
C VAL A 32 -6.83 8.60 24.18
N THR A 33 -8.06 9.08 24.04
CA THR A 33 -9.19 8.55 24.79
C THR A 33 -9.54 7.14 24.31
N ALA A 34 -10.32 6.40 25.10
CA ALA A 34 -10.76 5.06 24.72
C ALA A 34 -11.62 5.06 23.44
N GLU A 35 -12.42 6.11 23.25
CA GLU A 35 -13.27 6.29 22.07
C GLU A 35 -12.45 6.56 20.81
N GLU A 36 -11.43 7.41 20.92
CA GLU A 36 -10.50 7.70 19.82
C GLU A 36 -9.69 6.45 19.42
N GLU A 37 -9.20 5.68 20.38
CA GLU A 37 -8.47 4.44 20.09
C GLU A 37 -9.37 3.42 19.36
N ALA A 38 -10.62 3.24 19.82
CA ALA A 38 -11.57 2.37 19.14
C ALA A 38 -11.83 2.81 17.69
N ALA A 39 -12.00 4.12 17.45
CA ALA A 39 -12.16 4.68 16.12
C ALA A 39 -10.93 4.47 15.23
N LEU A 40 -9.72 4.67 15.78
CA LEU A 40 -8.45 4.44 15.08
C LEU A 40 -8.27 2.98 14.69
N VAL A 41 -8.54 2.04 15.60
CA VAL A 41 -8.44 0.60 15.35
C VAL A 41 -9.45 0.18 14.27
N ALA A 42 -10.70 0.62 14.37
CA ALA A 42 -11.73 0.31 13.38
C ALA A 42 -11.36 0.85 11.98
N ARG A 43 -10.88 2.09 11.90
CA ARG A 43 -10.44 2.70 10.63
C ARG A 43 -9.23 2.00 10.03
N ALA A 44 -8.22 1.69 10.86
CA ALA A 44 -7.02 0.97 10.42
C ALA A 44 -7.37 -0.44 9.89
N ALA A 45 -8.29 -1.14 10.57
CA ALA A 45 -8.78 -2.44 10.13
C ALA A 45 -9.49 -2.37 8.77
N ARG A 46 -10.36 -1.36 8.59
CA ARG A 46 -11.07 -1.10 7.32
C ARG A 46 -10.11 -0.84 6.16
N GLU A 47 -9.07 -0.02 6.38
CA GLU A 47 -8.07 0.33 5.38
C GLU A 47 -6.95 -0.75 5.23
N ARG A 48 -7.01 -1.80 6.04
CA ARG A 48 -6.02 -2.90 6.11
C ARG A 48 -4.58 -2.41 6.35
N VAL A 49 -4.42 -1.41 7.22
CA VAL A 49 -3.13 -0.85 7.64
C VAL A 49 -3.00 -0.90 9.17
N THR A 50 -1.82 -0.60 9.70
CA THR A 50 -1.63 -0.42 11.15
C THR A 50 -2.00 0.99 11.58
N VAL A 51 -2.40 1.17 12.85
CA VAL A 51 -2.73 2.49 13.42
C VAL A 51 -1.58 3.50 13.27
N PRO A 52 -0.30 3.17 13.54
CA PRO A 52 0.80 4.11 13.31
C PRO A 52 0.95 4.50 11.83
N ASN A 53 0.73 3.57 10.90
CA ASN A 53 0.81 3.87 9.48
C ASN A 53 -0.36 4.76 9.05
N LEU A 54 -1.57 4.53 9.55
CA LEU A 54 -2.73 5.38 9.32
C LEU A 54 -2.45 6.81 9.78
N LEU A 55 -2.00 6.99 11.03
CA LEU A 55 -1.71 8.31 11.61
C LEU A 55 -0.63 9.06 10.83
N ILE A 56 0.49 8.40 10.51
CA ILE A 56 1.57 9.05 9.76
C ILE A 56 1.13 9.38 8.34
N SER A 57 0.39 8.48 7.68
CA SER A 57 -0.04 8.72 6.29
C SER A 57 -1.08 9.84 6.21
N ALA A 58 -2.02 9.90 7.15
CA ALA A 58 -3.02 10.96 7.22
C ALA A 58 -2.42 12.33 7.60
N ALA A 59 -1.41 12.36 8.47
CA ALA A 59 -0.75 13.61 8.87
C ALA A 59 0.18 14.18 7.79
N LEU A 60 0.75 13.32 6.94
CA LEU A 60 1.70 13.72 5.88
C LEU A 60 1.05 13.82 4.49
N SER A 61 -0.23 13.48 4.34
CA SER A 61 -0.94 13.72 3.10
C SER A 61 -1.24 15.22 2.99
N GLU A 62 -0.43 15.95 2.21
CA GLU A 62 -0.62 17.39 1.99
C GLU A 62 -2.01 17.71 1.40
N GLN A 63 -2.61 16.78 0.64
CA GLN A 63 -4.03 16.80 0.24
C GLN A 63 -4.47 15.46 -0.45
N SER A 64 -3.71 14.35 -0.34
CA SER A 64 -3.69 13.28 -1.37
C SER A 64 -4.12 11.88 -0.90
N ASP A 65 -5.13 11.35 -1.59
CA ASP A 65 -5.66 9.98 -1.66
C ASP A 65 -5.15 8.94 -0.65
N SER A 66 -6.09 8.42 0.12
CA SER A 66 -5.91 7.33 1.06
C SER A 66 -5.28 6.10 0.37
N PRO A 67 -4.60 5.22 1.12
CA PRO A 67 -4.06 3.97 0.55
C PRO A 67 -5.12 3.10 -0.15
N THR A 68 -6.38 3.23 0.25
CA THR A 68 -7.52 2.59 -0.40
C THR A 68 -7.83 3.22 -1.76
N GLU A 69 -7.87 4.55 -1.85
CA GLU A 69 -8.05 5.26 -3.13
C GLU A 69 -6.91 4.95 -4.10
N ARG A 70 -5.65 4.92 -3.66
CA ARG A 70 -4.52 4.53 -4.52
C ARG A 70 -4.65 3.12 -5.07
N ARG A 71 -5.15 2.17 -4.28
CA ARG A 71 -5.41 0.80 -4.74
C ARG A 71 -6.59 0.73 -5.72
N ALA A 72 -7.64 1.51 -5.48
CA ALA A 72 -8.78 1.60 -6.38
C ALA A 72 -8.36 2.17 -7.75
N ILE A 73 -7.62 3.29 -7.74
CA ILE A 73 -7.06 3.93 -8.93
C ILE A 73 -6.12 2.96 -9.68
N ALA A 74 -5.26 2.23 -8.98
CA ALA A 74 -4.38 1.24 -9.60
C ALA A 74 -5.15 0.07 -10.25
N ALA A 75 -6.23 -0.41 -9.60
CA ALA A 75 -7.09 -1.45 -10.16
C ALA A 75 -7.82 -0.96 -11.41
N GLU A 76 -8.31 0.28 -11.40
CA GLU A 76 -8.99 0.91 -12.53
C GLU A 76 -8.05 1.07 -13.73
N LEU A 77 -6.83 1.58 -13.50
CA LEU A 77 -5.77 1.67 -14.51
C LEU A 77 -5.41 0.31 -15.12
N MET A 78 -5.28 -0.74 -14.30
CA MET A 78 -5.03 -2.10 -14.79
C MET A 78 -6.20 -2.62 -15.66
N SER A 79 -7.44 -2.29 -15.31
CA SER A 79 -8.60 -2.68 -16.13
C SER A 79 -8.60 -2.00 -17.50
N LEU A 80 -8.28 -0.71 -17.56
CA LEU A 80 -8.16 0.06 -18.80
C LEU A 80 -7.03 -0.46 -19.67
N HIS A 81 -5.87 -0.77 -19.06
CA HIS A 81 -4.73 -1.34 -19.78
C HIS A 81 -5.09 -2.70 -20.41
N ASN A 82 -5.77 -3.58 -19.67
CA ASN A 82 -6.19 -4.88 -20.19
C ASN A 82 -7.22 -4.75 -21.32
N LEU A 83 -8.17 -3.82 -21.20
CA LEU A 83 -9.14 -3.53 -22.25
C LEU A 83 -8.44 -3.05 -23.53
N LEU A 84 -7.50 -2.13 -23.39
CA LEU A 84 -6.69 -1.65 -24.50
C LEU A 84 -5.88 -2.78 -25.15
N ALA A 85 -5.22 -3.63 -24.35
CA ALA A 85 -4.47 -4.77 -24.86
C ALA A 85 -5.34 -5.75 -25.65
N ARG A 86 -6.56 -6.06 -25.16
CA ARG A 86 -7.52 -6.91 -25.87
C ARG A 86 -8.01 -6.28 -27.17
N SER A 87 -8.32 -4.98 -27.16
CA SER A 87 -8.74 -4.23 -28.34
C SER A 87 -7.64 -4.25 -29.41
N SER A 88 -6.41 -3.93 -29.03
CA SER A 88 -5.24 -3.98 -29.93
C SER A 88 -5.02 -5.37 -30.53
N ASN A 89 -5.19 -6.43 -29.74
CA ASN A 89 -5.08 -7.79 -30.26
C ASN A 89 -6.19 -8.11 -31.28
N ASN A 90 -7.43 -7.69 -31.01
CA ASN A 90 -8.55 -7.88 -31.94
C ASN A 90 -8.33 -7.13 -33.26
N ILE A 91 -7.85 -5.88 -33.20
CA ILE A 91 -7.49 -5.09 -34.38
C ILE A 91 -6.39 -5.79 -35.18
N ASN A 92 -5.35 -6.30 -34.51
CA ASN A 92 -4.26 -7.01 -35.16
C ASN A 92 -4.72 -8.33 -35.84
N GLN A 93 -5.78 -8.96 -35.32
CA GLN A 93 -6.40 -10.14 -35.95
C GLN A 93 -7.26 -9.77 -37.17
N LEU A 94 -7.87 -8.58 -37.21
CA LEU A 94 -8.61 -8.10 -38.37
C LEU A 94 -7.70 -7.59 -39.50
N ALA A 95 -6.47 -7.23 -39.17
CA ALA A 95 -5.47 -6.72 -40.11
C ALA A 95 -4.60 -7.82 -40.76
N ARG A 96 -4.71 -9.07 -40.29
CA ARG A 96 -4.08 -10.27 -40.87
C ARG A 96 -5.08 -11.06 -41.68
#